data_AF-W2NFC3-F1
#
_entry.id   AF-W2NFC3-F1
#
_cell.length_a   1.000
_cell.length_b   1.000
_cell.length_c   1.000
_cell.angle_alpha   90.00
_cell.angle_beta   90.00
_cell.angle_gamma   90.00
#
_symmetry.space_group_name_H-M   'P 1'
#
loop_
_entity.id
_entity.type
_entity.pdbx_description
1 polymer ?
#
loop_
_entity_poly.entity_id
_entity_poly.type
_entity_poly.pdbx_seq_one_letter_code
_entity_poly.pdbx_strand_id
1 'polypeptide(L)'
;MASRKTKKRAHVSDSDHNSGDDAEDFNGVSVSFPPFSGEFESWDAFHEELKRYQEETHQLYKIRSTNSVPDRNKKDDEARCSKKKKILRYLKEVSGKVVLPKDVENLITKMRKETYTSEDDNVRVAQVLQDFSEGPGNAVDVFRDKSTGLTTCITFQTAHMRRMVGKFPEAVCVDSTYGTNINRYRLFSFMITDKFGCGAFAQHSLVDGESRLNIECADFTELALLRDEFPCATIILCHFHVIDYLQREVSKKDYEFSSFEKMHVKNTLTLMVRAENESLFDDYLSALRKLCAS
;
A
#
# COMPACT_ATOMS: atom_id res chain seq x y z
N MET A 1 -22.70 38.65 32.03
CA MET A 1 -23.45 37.66 32.85
C MET A 1 -24.94 37.88 32.58
N ALA A 2 -25.47 37.22 31.55
CA ALA A 2 -26.27 35.99 31.63
C ALA A 2 -27.72 36.25 32.09
N SER A 3 -28.61 36.48 31.12
CA SER A 3 -30.06 36.37 31.33
C SER A 3 -30.52 35.01 30.80
N ARG A 4 -30.83 34.10 31.72
CA ARG A 4 -31.43 32.80 31.47
C ARG A 4 -32.95 32.98 31.46
N LYS A 5 -33.62 32.68 30.34
CA LYS A 5 -35.05 32.36 30.33
C LYS A 5 -35.29 31.07 29.55
N THR A 6 -35.60 30.04 30.33
CA THR A 6 -36.17 28.76 29.94
C THR A 6 -37.56 28.95 29.31
N LYS A 7 -37.89 28.20 28.26
CA LYS A 7 -39.29 27.94 27.91
C LYS A 7 -39.51 26.46 27.57
N LYS A 8 -40.55 25.95 28.22
CA LYS A 8 -41.04 24.58 28.34
C LYS A 8 -41.26 23.88 27.00
N ARG A 9 -40.87 22.60 26.94
CA ARG A 9 -41.45 21.60 26.02
C ARG A 9 -42.91 21.36 26.41
N ALA A 10 -43.79 21.37 25.42
CA ALA A 10 -45.11 20.75 25.49
C ALA A 10 -45.22 19.74 24.35
N HIS A 11 -45.83 18.61 24.67
CA HIS A 11 -45.92 17.35 23.95
C HIS A 11 -47.22 17.31 23.13
N VAL A 12 -47.20 16.81 21.88
CA VAL A 12 -48.34 16.14 21.20
C VAL A 12 -47.79 15.17 20.14
N SER A 13 -48.36 13.96 20.12
CA SER A 13 -48.07 12.80 19.27
C SER A 13 -48.90 12.76 17.98
N ASP A 14 -48.32 12.10 16.96
CA ASP A 14 -48.87 11.37 15.81
C ASP A 14 -50.27 11.70 15.24
N SER A 15 -50.29 12.04 13.95
CA SER A 15 -51.06 11.31 12.92
C SER A 15 -50.86 11.90 11.51
N ASP A 16 -50.51 11.01 10.58
CA ASP A 16 -50.74 11.03 9.13
C ASP A 16 -50.17 12.16 8.29
N HIS A 17 -49.29 11.83 7.33
CA HIS A 17 -49.53 12.07 5.89
C HIS A 17 -48.56 11.24 5.04
N ASN A 18 -49.13 10.16 4.50
CA ASN A 18 -48.97 9.62 3.15
C ASN A 18 -47.59 9.73 2.47
N SER A 19 -46.95 8.56 2.38
CA SER A 19 -45.92 8.19 1.39
C SER A 19 -46.32 8.57 -0.04
N GLY A 20 -45.45 9.31 -0.71
CA GLY A 20 -45.56 9.64 -2.12
C GLY A 20 -44.43 10.53 -2.61
N ASP A 21 -43.18 10.22 -2.25
CA ASP A 21 -42.01 10.88 -2.84
C ASP A 21 -41.72 10.23 -4.21
N ASP A 22 -42.27 10.87 -5.23
CA ASP A 22 -41.64 11.20 -6.51
C ASP A 22 -40.45 10.32 -6.92
N ALA A 23 -40.77 9.24 -7.65
CA ALA A 23 -39.84 8.60 -8.54
C ALA A 23 -39.50 9.59 -9.67
N GLU A 24 -38.46 10.39 -9.47
CA GLU A 24 -37.81 11.08 -10.59
C GLU A 24 -37.15 10.03 -11.49
N ASP A 25 -37.74 9.90 -12.66
CA ASP A 25 -37.34 9.09 -13.80
C ASP A 25 -35.98 9.58 -14.32
N PHE A 26 -34.89 9.11 -13.70
CA PHE A 26 -33.54 9.26 -14.24
C PHE A 26 -33.42 8.37 -15.48
N ASN A 27 -33.79 8.94 -16.62
CA ASN A 27 -33.53 8.37 -17.94
C ASN A 27 -32.02 8.46 -18.25
N GLY A 28 -31.23 7.69 -17.50
CA GLY A 28 -29.79 7.60 -17.65
C GLY A 28 -29.46 6.82 -18.92
N VAL A 29 -28.82 7.46 -19.88
CA VAL A 29 -28.28 6.80 -21.07
C VAL A 29 -27.27 5.74 -20.61
N SER A 30 -27.66 4.46 -20.65
CA SER A 30 -26.74 3.34 -20.45
C SER A 30 -25.97 3.11 -21.76
N VAL A 31 -24.67 3.43 -21.76
CA VAL A 31 -23.78 3.11 -22.89
C VAL A 31 -23.12 1.76 -22.60
N SER A 32 -23.43 0.74 -23.40
CA SER A 32 -22.75 -0.55 -23.38
C SER A 32 -21.65 -0.59 -24.45
N PHE A 33 -20.44 -1.00 -24.07
CA PHE A 33 -19.31 -1.14 -24.99
C PHE A 33 -19.35 -2.49 -25.72
N PRO A 34 -18.86 -2.56 -26.97
CA PRO A 34 -18.74 -3.83 -27.67
C PRO A 34 -17.81 -4.80 -26.92
N PRO A 35 -18.10 -6.10 -26.85
CA PRO A 35 -17.25 -7.07 -26.17
C PRO A 35 -15.89 -7.22 -26.86
N PHE A 36 -14.81 -7.25 -26.08
CA PHE A 36 -13.49 -7.62 -26.59
C PHE A 36 -13.44 -9.13 -26.86
N SER A 37 -13.40 -9.52 -28.13
CA SER A 37 -13.42 -10.92 -28.57
C SER A 37 -12.53 -11.14 -29.79
N GLY A 38 -11.83 -12.27 -29.87
CA GLY A 38 -11.01 -12.67 -31.01
C GLY A 38 -10.11 -13.87 -30.69
N GLU A 39 -9.71 -14.60 -31.72
CA GLU A 39 -8.60 -15.56 -31.64
C GLU A 39 -7.35 -14.89 -32.20
N PHE A 40 -6.24 -14.96 -31.46
CA PHE A 40 -4.99 -14.26 -31.80
C PHE A 40 -3.87 -15.26 -32.03
N GLU A 41 -3.14 -15.08 -33.13
CA GLU A 41 -2.05 -15.99 -33.54
C GLU A 41 -0.81 -15.92 -32.64
N SER A 42 -0.69 -14.87 -31.81
CA SER A 42 0.39 -14.70 -30.84
C SER A 42 0.01 -13.73 -29.70
N TRP A 43 0.78 -13.76 -28.61
CA TRP A 43 0.62 -12.79 -27.51
C TRP A 43 0.88 -11.35 -27.93
N ASP A 44 1.79 -11.11 -28.87
CA ASP A 44 2.07 -9.77 -29.39
C ASP A 44 0.86 -9.24 -30.18
N ALA A 45 0.24 -10.08 -31.03
CA ALA A 45 -0.98 -9.74 -31.75
C ALA A 45 -2.16 -9.46 -30.79
N PHE A 46 -2.27 -10.24 -29.71
CA PHE A 46 -3.25 -9.99 -28.64
C PHE A 46 -3.02 -8.63 -27.95
N HIS A 47 -1.77 -8.28 -27.62
CA HIS A 47 -1.46 -7.04 -26.93
C HIS A 47 -1.72 -5.80 -27.78
N GLU A 48 -1.38 -5.84 -29.08
CA GLU A 48 -1.67 -4.74 -30.01
C GLU A 48 -3.19 -4.53 -30.17
N GLU A 49 -3.97 -5.60 -30.28
CA GLU A 49 -5.43 -5.50 -30.37
C GLU A 49 -6.09 -5.04 -29.06
N LEU A 50 -5.60 -5.52 -27.91
CA LEU A 50 -6.08 -5.03 -26.61
C LEU A 50 -5.77 -3.53 -26.44
N LYS A 51 -4.61 -3.07 -26.90
CA LYS A 51 -4.24 -1.65 -26.86
C LYS A 51 -5.18 -0.81 -27.74
N ARG A 52 -5.48 -1.26 -28.96
CA ARG A 52 -6.45 -0.59 -29.83
C ARG A 52 -7.84 -0.51 -29.21
N TYR A 53 -8.34 -1.63 -28.67
CA TYR A 53 -9.64 -1.67 -28.00
C TYR A 53 -9.72 -0.72 -26.80
N GLN A 54 -8.65 -0.61 -26.00
CA GLN A 54 -8.54 0.34 -24.90
C GLN A 54 -8.60 1.80 -25.34
N GLU A 55 -7.91 2.14 -26.45
CA GLU A 55 -7.90 3.48 -27.01
C GLU A 55 -9.29 3.86 -27.56
N GLU A 56 -9.96 2.94 -28.26
CA GLU A 56 -11.29 3.15 -28.85
C GLU A 56 -12.42 3.22 -27.82
N THR A 57 -12.33 2.43 -26.74
CA THR A 57 -13.34 2.41 -25.67
C THR A 57 -13.02 3.35 -24.51
N HIS A 58 -11.85 3.99 -24.54
CA HIS A 58 -11.29 4.78 -23.44
C HIS A 58 -11.21 4.00 -22.11
N GLN A 59 -10.99 2.69 -22.18
CA GLN A 59 -10.85 1.80 -21.03
C GLN A 59 -9.38 1.46 -20.78
N LEU A 60 -8.99 1.32 -19.51
CA LEU A 60 -7.62 0.95 -19.13
C LEU A 60 -7.62 -0.45 -18.49
N TYR A 61 -7.15 -1.48 -19.22
CA TYR A 61 -6.96 -2.82 -18.70
C TYR A 61 -5.50 -3.06 -18.31
N LYS A 62 -5.28 -3.38 -17.03
CA LYS A 62 -3.94 -3.65 -16.51
C LYS A 62 -3.55 -5.10 -16.76
N ILE A 63 -2.65 -5.34 -17.72
CA ILE A 63 -2.05 -6.66 -17.93
C ILE A 63 -1.06 -6.96 -16.78
N ARG A 64 -1.35 -7.99 -15.98
CA ARG A 64 -0.44 -8.43 -14.92
C ARG A 64 0.70 -9.26 -15.49
N SER A 65 1.88 -8.66 -15.59
CA SER A 65 3.15 -9.37 -15.76
C SER A 65 3.42 -10.26 -14.53
N THR A 66 3.74 -11.55 -14.74
CA THR A 66 4.01 -12.56 -13.69
C THR A 66 5.44 -12.51 -13.12
N ASN A 67 6.17 -11.39 -13.28
CA ASN A 67 7.46 -11.25 -12.60
C ASN A 67 7.22 -11.01 -11.11
N SER A 68 7.64 -11.95 -10.27
CA SER A 68 7.48 -11.84 -8.83
C SER A 68 8.24 -10.61 -8.28
N VAL A 69 7.66 -9.93 -7.29
CA VAL A 69 8.33 -8.82 -6.58
C VAL A 69 9.70 -9.24 -6.02
N PRO A 70 9.89 -10.46 -5.47
CA PRO A 70 11.20 -10.98 -5.10
C PRO A 70 12.21 -11.03 -6.25
N ASP A 71 11.81 -11.49 -7.45
CA ASP A 71 12.74 -11.60 -8.59
C ASP A 71 13.19 -10.23 -9.11
N ARG A 72 12.29 -9.24 -9.06
CA ARG A 72 12.63 -7.84 -9.39
C ARG A 72 13.59 -7.26 -8.36
N ASN A 73 13.28 -7.39 -7.07
CA ASN A 73 14.13 -6.89 -5.99
C ASN A 73 15.51 -7.55 -5.95
N LYS A 74 15.58 -8.85 -6.23
CA LYS A 74 16.85 -9.60 -6.30
C LYS A 74 17.74 -9.08 -7.43
N LYS A 75 17.18 -8.85 -8.62
CA LYS A 75 17.92 -8.27 -9.74
C LYS A 75 18.45 -6.87 -9.40
N ASP A 76 17.66 -6.06 -8.71
CA ASP A 76 18.06 -4.72 -8.29
C ASP A 76 19.16 -4.74 -7.21
N ASP A 77 19.07 -5.65 -6.25
CA ASP A 77 20.07 -5.82 -5.19
C ASP A 77 21.41 -6.38 -5.73
N GLU A 78 21.36 -7.34 -6.64
CA GLU A 78 22.54 -7.87 -7.34
C GLU A 78 23.23 -6.78 -8.17
N ALA A 79 22.45 -6.00 -8.92
CA ALA A 79 22.96 -4.85 -9.67
C ALA A 79 23.60 -3.80 -8.75
N ARG A 80 22.99 -3.52 -7.59
CA ARG A 80 23.49 -2.56 -6.59
C ARG A 80 24.78 -3.02 -5.91
N CYS A 81 24.86 -4.30 -5.53
CA CYS A 81 26.05 -4.90 -4.93
C CYS A 81 27.23 -4.89 -5.91
N SER A 82 26.98 -5.20 -7.19
CA SER A 82 27.97 -5.15 -8.26
C SER A 82 28.54 -3.74 -8.48
N LYS A 83 27.67 -2.70 -8.48
CA LYS A 83 28.08 -1.30 -8.63
C LYS A 83 28.97 -0.82 -7.46
N LYS A 84 28.62 -1.14 -6.20
CA LYS A 84 29.43 -0.78 -5.01
C LYS A 84 30.84 -1.37 -5.07
N LYS A 85 30.97 -2.64 -5.47
CA LYS A 85 32.28 -3.31 -5.62
C LYS A 85 33.15 -2.66 -6.71
N LYS A 86 32.54 -2.24 -7.82
CA LYS A 86 33.25 -1.53 -8.90
C LYS A 86 33.79 -0.17 -8.44
N ILE A 87 32.99 0.61 -7.71
CA ILE A 87 33.39 1.91 -7.16
C ILE A 87 34.52 1.75 -6.13
N LEU A 88 34.40 0.79 -5.21
CA LEU A 88 35.45 0.51 -4.21
C LEU A 88 36.79 0.19 -4.86
N ARG A 89 36.78 -0.66 -5.90
CA ARG A 89 37.98 -1.01 -6.65
C ARG A 89 38.62 0.20 -7.33
N TYR A 90 37.82 0.99 -8.05
CA TYR A 90 38.30 2.22 -8.70
C TYR A 90 38.93 3.21 -7.71
N LEU A 91 38.28 3.43 -6.55
CA LEU A 91 38.81 4.35 -5.54
C LEU A 91 40.12 3.86 -4.91
N LYS A 92 40.29 2.55 -4.74
CA LYS A 92 41.57 1.97 -4.29
C LYS A 92 42.67 2.18 -5.32
N GLU A 93 42.37 2.02 -6.60
CA GLU A 93 43.31 2.18 -7.71
C GLU A 93 43.74 3.64 -7.90
N VAL A 94 42.81 4.59 -7.79
CA VAL A 94 43.07 6.01 -8.12
C VAL A 94 43.52 6.83 -6.91
N SER A 95 43.06 6.53 -5.69
CA SER A 95 43.31 7.41 -4.53
C SER A 95 44.64 7.14 -3.82
N GLY A 96 45.26 5.97 -4.01
CA GLY A 96 46.45 5.53 -3.27
C GLY A 96 46.26 5.41 -1.75
N LYS A 97 45.02 5.50 -1.25
CA LYS A 97 44.68 5.43 0.19
C LYS A 97 44.01 4.10 0.52
N VAL A 98 44.06 3.72 1.81
CA VAL A 98 43.30 2.57 2.32
C VAL A 98 41.81 2.96 2.38
N VAL A 99 41.06 2.60 1.33
CA VAL A 99 39.61 2.82 1.24
C VAL A 99 38.86 1.59 1.71
N LEU A 100 38.02 1.74 2.74
CA LEU A 100 37.16 0.69 3.27
C LEU A 100 35.78 0.68 2.57
N PRO A 101 35.06 -0.44 2.58
CA PRO A 101 33.68 -0.50 2.07
C PRO A 101 32.77 0.57 2.69
N LYS A 102 32.98 0.89 3.98
CA LYS A 102 32.21 1.90 4.68
C LYS A 102 32.41 3.31 4.13
N ASP A 103 33.59 3.63 3.61
CA ASP A 103 33.86 4.93 2.99
C ASP A 103 33.08 5.10 1.69
N VAL A 104 32.90 4.01 0.94
CA VAL A 104 32.03 4.00 -0.26
C VAL A 104 30.57 4.18 0.14
N GLU A 105 30.14 3.60 1.27
CA GLU A 105 28.78 3.84 1.77
C GLU A 105 28.58 5.29 2.21
N ASN A 106 29.52 5.86 2.94
CA ASN A 106 29.47 7.25 3.39
C ASN A 106 29.53 8.21 2.20
N LEU A 107 30.36 7.93 1.19
CA LEU A 107 30.44 8.70 -0.05
C LEU A 107 29.14 8.62 -0.85
N ILE A 108 28.59 7.41 -1.06
CA ILE A 108 27.30 7.24 -1.73
C ILE A 108 26.20 7.95 -0.96
N THR A 109 26.23 7.90 0.37
CA THR A 109 25.24 8.59 1.23
C THR A 109 25.37 10.10 1.13
N LYS A 110 26.58 10.63 1.09
CA LYS A 110 26.87 12.06 0.87
C LYS A 110 26.45 12.51 -0.53
N MET A 111 26.88 11.81 -1.57
CA MET A 111 26.50 12.10 -2.96
C MET A 111 24.99 12.02 -3.15
N ARG A 112 24.34 11.04 -2.52
CA ARG A 112 22.89 10.96 -2.45
C ARG A 112 22.28 12.19 -1.82
N LYS A 113 22.74 12.60 -0.64
CA LYS A 113 22.29 13.83 0.02
C LYS A 113 22.44 15.05 -0.89
N GLU A 114 23.50 15.13 -1.68
CA GLU A 114 23.77 16.22 -2.63
C GLU A 114 22.97 16.12 -3.95
N THR A 115 22.63 14.90 -4.39
CA THR A 115 21.83 14.66 -5.62
C THR A 115 20.32 14.75 -5.32
N TYR A 116 19.89 14.37 -4.12
CA TYR A 116 18.51 14.48 -3.62
C TYR A 116 18.08 15.93 -3.34
N THR A 117 19.03 16.86 -3.31
CA THR A 117 18.82 18.31 -3.14
C THR A 117 18.93 19.07 -4.47
N SER A 118 18.67 18.42 -5.60
CA SER A 118 18.33 19.19 -6.80
C SER A 118 17.07 20.00 -6.47
N GLU A 119 17.18 21.33 -6.49
CA GLU A 119 16.02 22.20 -6.29
C GLU A 119 14.92 21.84 -7.31
N ASP A 120 15.30 21.47 -8.53
CA ASP A 120 14.39 21.19 -9.64
C ASP A 120 13.41 20.03 -9.36
N ASP A 121 13.90 18.88 -8.86
CA ASP A 121 13.04 17.72 -8.60
C ASP A 121 12.08 17.97 -7.43
N ASN A 122 12.56 18.63 -6.37
CA ASN A 122 11.73 18.97 -5.21
C ASN A 122 10.69 20.04 -5.57
N VAL A 123 11.06 21.02 -6.39
CA VAL A 123 10.15 22.04 -6.93
C VAL A 123 9.10 21.38 -7.82
N ARG A 124 9.49 20.46 -8.71
CA ARG A 124 8.53 19.74 -9.56
C ARG A 124 7.56 18.90 -8.75
N VAL A 125 8.03 18.16 -7.75
CA VAL A 125 7.15 17.38 -6.87
C VAL A 125 6.20 18.30 -6.10
N ALA A 126 6.71 19.42 -5.56
CA ALA A 126 5.87 20.41 -4.88
C ALA A 126 4.78 20.97 -5.81
N GLN A 127 5.13 21.29 -7.06
CA GLN A 127 4.17 21.77 -8.05
C GLN A 127 3.11 20.71 -8.38
N VAL A 128 3.51 19.45 -8.61
CA VAL A 128 2.56 18.36 -8.88
C VAL A 128 1.59 18.15 -7.71
N LEU A 129 2.10 18.21 -6.47
CA LEU A 129 1.26 18.10 -5.28
C LEU A 129 0.31 19.29 -5.12
N GLN A 130 0.78 20.50 -5.44
CA GLN A 130 -0.03 21.71 -5.45
C GLN A 130 -1.14 21.61 -6.51
N ASP A 131 -0.80 21.33 -7.76
CA ASP A 131 -1.76 21.17 -8.87
C ASP A 131 -2.80 20.10 -8.52
N PHE A 132 -2.36 18.99 -7.93
CA PHE A 132 -3.27 17.94 -7.48
C PHE A 132 -4.22 18.43 -6.37
N SER A 133 -3.72 19.21 -5.42
CA SER A 133 -4.52 19.77 -4.30
C SER A 133 -5.54 20.82 -4.74
N GLU A 134 -5.29 21.50 -5.87
CA GLU A 134 -6.24 22.47 -6.45
C GLU A 134 -7.49 21.80 -7.03
N GLY A 135 -7.43 20.50 -7.30
CA GLY A 135 -8.58 19.71 -7.72
C GLY A 135 -9.70 19.72 -6.66
N PRO A 136 -10.96 20.06 -7.02
CA PRO A 136 -12.06 20.17 -6.06
C PRO A 136 -12.26 18.89 -5.24
N GLY A 137 -12.07 19.00 -3.92
CA GLY A 137 -12.22 17.89 -2.98
C GLY A 137 -11.01 16.96 -2.87
N ASN A 138 -9.92 17.18 -3.61
CA ASN A 138 -8.65 16.50 -3.36
C ASN A 138 -8.04 16.98 -2.04
N ALA A 139 -7.14 16.18 -1.47
CA ALA A 139 -6.37 16.54 -0.28
C ALA A 139 -4.93 16.05 -0.43
N VAL A 140 -3.98 16.84 0.06
CA VAL A 140 -2.56 16.52 0.14
C VAL A 140 -2.02 17.08 1.44
N ASP A 141 -1.34 16.25 2.23
CA ASP A 141 -0.63 16.69 3.42
C ASP A 141 0.85 16.31 3.31
N VAL A 142 1.73 17.26 3.63
CA VAL A 142 3.18 17.07 3.61
C VAL A 142 3.72 17.28 5.01
N PHE A 143 4.14 16.19 5.64
CA PHE A 143 4.71 16.18 6.99
C PHE A 143 6.23 16.27 6.91
N ARG A 144 6.81 17.11 7.76
CA ARG A 144 8.26 17.33 7.84
C ARG A 144 8.74 17.18 9.27
N ASP A 145 9.92 16.60 9.42
CA ASP A 145 10.61 16.54 10.70
C ASP A 145 11.05 17.96 11.12
N LYS A 146 10.67 18.36 12.33
CA LYS A 146 10.91 19.73 12.81
C LYS A 146 12.39 20.04 13.04
N SER A 147 13.22 19.02 13.27
CA SER A 147 14.63 19.20 13.61
C SER A 147 15.53 19.26 12.37
N THR A 148 15.21 18.46 11.36
CA THR A 148 15.99 18.30 10.13
C THR A 148 15.38 19.03 8.94
N GLY A 149 14.09 19.37 9.01
CA GLY A 149 13.33 19.97 7.91
C GLY A 149 13.01 19.00 6.77
N LEU A 150 13.41 17.73 6.88
CA LEU A 150 13.18 16.72 5.86
C LEU A 150 11.72 16.28 5.85
N THR A 151 11.16 16.07 4.65
CA THR A 151 9.85 15.44 4.51
C THR A 151 9.92 14.02 5.09
N THR A 152 8.94 13.67 5.90
CA THR A 152 8.84 12.34 6.51
C THR A 152 7.65 11.57 5.98
N CYS A 153 6.59 12.28 5.59
CA CYS A 153 5.42 11.68 4.99
C CYS A 153 4.75 12.64 4.00
N ILE A 154 4.21 12.08 2.91
CA ILE A 154 3.32 12.77 1.98
C ILE A 154 2.08 11.91 1.83
N THR A 155 0.91 12.43 2.19
CA THR A 155 -0.39 11.79 1.94
C THR A 155 -1.07 12.49 0.77
N PHE A 156 -1.84 11.74 -0.01
CA PHE A 156 -2.67 12.32 -1.05
C PHE A 156 -3.92 11.49 -1.28
N GLN A 157 -5.04 12.21 -1.48
CA GLN A 157 -6.36 11.64 -1.68
C GLN A 157 -7.09 12.39 -2.79
N THR A 158 -7.69 11.65 -3.71
CA THR A 158 -8.64 12.27 -4.65
C THR A 158 -9.99 12.51 -3.98
N ALA A 159 -10.80 13.38 -4.55
CA ALA A 159 -12.19 13.57 -4.13
C ALA A 159 -12.98 12.26 -4.16
N HIS A 160 -12.70 11.36 -5.11
CA HIS A 160 -13.31 10.04 -5.14
C HIS A 160 -12.91 9.20 -3.93
N MET A 161 -11.62 9.11 -3.62
CA MET A 161 -11.12 8.36 -2.46
C MET A 161 -11.78 8.82 -1.15
N ARG A 162 -11.88 10.14 -0.96
CA ARG A 162 -12.53 10.72 0.23
C ARG A 162 -14.03 10.43 0.29
N ARG A 163 -14.74 10.50 -0.84
CA ARG A 163 -16.16 10.10 -0.91
C ARG A 163 -16.37 8.63 -0.60
N MET A 164 -15.47 7.78 -1.08
CA MET A 164 -15.54 6.34 -0.84
C MET A 164 -15.38 6.03 0.64
N VAL A 165 -14.39 6.64 1.32
CA VAL A 165 -14.18 6.46 2.77
C VAL A 165 -15.42 6.87 3.56
N GLY A 166 -16.03 8.01 3.23
CA GLY A 166 -17.26 8.46 3.90
C GLY A 166 -18.48 7.56 3.66
N LYS A 167 -18.49 6.76 2.58
CA LYS A 167 -19.61 5.85 2.26
C LYS A 167 -19.41 4.43 2.80
N PHE A 168 -18.16 3.97 2.90
CA PHE A 168 -17.83 2.58 3.22
C PHE A 168 -16.70 2.49 4.26
N PRO A 169 -16.96 2.88 5.54
CA PRO A 169 -15.95 2.84 6.60
C PRO A 169 -15.76 1.45 7.21
N GLU A 170 -16.43 0.42 6.69
CA GLU A 170 -16.62 -0.89 7.36
C GLU A 170 -15.35 -1.74 7.43
N ALA A 171 -14.54 -1.72 6.36
CA ALA A 171 -13.31 -2.49 6.29
C ALA A 171 -12.23 -1.73 5.49
N VAL A 172 -11.03 -1.66 6.06
CA VAL A 172 -9.85 -1.02 5.45
C VAL A 172 -8.72 -2.03 5.34
N CYS A 173 -8.26 -2.26 4.12
CA CYS A 173 -7.03 -2.98 3.81
C CYS A 173 -5.88 -2.01 3.64
N VAL A 174 -4.74 -2.31 4.25
CA VAL A 174 -3.51 -1.52 4.13
C VAL A 174 -2.42 -2.40 3.54
N ASP A 175 -1.81 -1.93 2.46
CA ASP A 175 -0.63 -2.58 1.87
C ASP A 175 0.52 -1.58 1.74
N SER A 176 1.76 -2.06 1.94
CA SER A 176 2.97 -1.25 1.82
C SER A 176 3.86 -1.79 0.72
N THR A 177 4.09 -1.00 -0.33
CA THR A 177 5.01 -1.34 -1.42
C THR A 177 6.35 -0.61 -1.24
N TYR A 178 7.45 -1.37 -1.32
CA TYR A 178 8.81 -0.83 -1.28
C TYR A 178 9.37 -0.61 -2.70
N GLY A 179 10.34 0.29 -2.83
CA GLY A 179 11.08 0.48 -4.09
C GLY A 179 10.33 1.28 -5.16
N THR A 180 9.27 2.00 -4.78
CA THR A 180 8.43 2.78 -5.71
C THR A 180 9.09 4.07 -6.19
N ASN A 181 10.12 4.55 -5.49
CA ASN A 181 10.79 5.81 -5.79
C ASN A 181 12.27 5.77 -5.41
N ILE A 182 13.04 6.68 -6.02
CA ILE A 182 14.50 6.79 -5.83
C ILE A 182 14.91 7.21 -4.41
N ASN A 183 13.98 7.83 -3.66
CA ASN A 183 14.16 8.27 -2.28
C ASN A 183 13.84 7.16 -1.27
N ARG A 184 13.39 5.99 -1.75
CA ARG A 184 13.08 4.80 -0.94
C ARG A 184 11.96 4.98 0.07
N TYR A 185 11.09 5.96 -0.14
CA TYR A 185 9.87 6.08 0.64
C TYR A 185 9.01 4.84 0.37
N ARG A 186 8.39 4.31 1.41
CA ARG A 186 7.41 3.24 1.26
C ARG A 186 6.09 3.83 0.82
N LEU A 187 5.46 3.23 -0.18
CA LEU A 187 4.12 3.62 -0.60
C LEU A 187 3.11 2.76 0.17
N PHE A 188 2.44 3.36 1.14
CA PHE A 188 1.27 2.78 1.77
C PHE A 188 0.04 3.08 0.91
N SER A 189 -0.77 2.07 0.64
CA SER A 189 -2.04 2.19 -0.07
C SER A 189 -3.14 1.66 0.83
N PHE A 190 -4.11 2.52 1.10
CA PHE A 190 -5.30 2.19 1.88
C PHE A 190 -6.43 1.90 0.90
N MET A 191 -7.09 0.77 1.05
CA MET A 191 -8.21 0.35 0.23
C MET A 191 -9.39 0.04 1.15
N ILE A 192 -10.55 0.61 0.86
CA ILE A 192 -11.79 0.21 1.51
C ILE A 192 -12.51 -0.83 0.66
N THR A 193 -13.30 -1.68 1.30
CA THR A 193 -14.17 -2.64 0.62
C THR A 193 -15.60 -2.48 1.08
N ASP A 194 -16.53 -2.50 0.14
CA ASP A 194 -17.96 -2.56 0.47
C ASP A 194 -18.42 -4.01 0.81
N LYS A 195 -19.66 -4.13 1.28
CA LYS A 195 -20.31 -5.41 1.59
C LYS A 195 -20.45 -6.37 0.40
N PHE A 196 -20.27 -5.89 -0.84
CA PHE A 196 -20.31 -6.70 -2.05
C PHE A 196 -18.92 -7.18 -2.48
N GLY A 197 -17.87 -6.83 -1.72
CA GLY A 197 -16.49 -7.18 -2.00
C GLY A 197 -15.85 -6.28 -3.06
N CYS A 198 -16.46 -5.16 -3.41
CA CYS A 198 -15.86 -4.18 -4.31
C CYS A 198 -14.91 -3.26 -3.53
N GLY A 199 -13.65 -3.25 -3.95
CA GLY A 199 -12.60 -2.44 -3.35
C GLY A 199 -12.38 -1.12 -4.08
N ALA A 200 -12.13 -0.05 -3.33
CA ALA A 200 -11.67 1.23 -3.87
C ALA A 200 -10.54 1.79 -3.02
N PHE A 201 -9.58 2.47 -3.65
CA PHE A 201 -8.53 3.17 -2.90
C PHE A 201 -9.12 4.34 -2.10
N ALA A 202 -8.50 4.58 -0.96
CA ALA A 202 -8.95 5.46 0.09
C ALA A 202 -7.90 6.53 0.43
N GLN A 203 -6.62 6.16 0.36
CA GLN A 203 -5.48 7.06 0.51
C GLN A 203 -4.22 6.39 -0.03
N HIS A 204 -3.29 7.21 -0.51
CA HIS A 204 -1.91 6.79 -0.70
C HIS A 204 -0.99 7.66 0.15
N SER A 205 0.04 7.05 0.71
CA SER A 205 1.00 7.75 1.56
C SER A 205 2.42 7.30 1.23
N LEU A 206 3.31 8.25 0.95
CA LEU A 206 4.75 8.02 0.85
C LEU A 206 5.38 8.29 2.21
N VAL A 207 6.10 7.32 2.76
CA VAL A 207 6.61 7.36 4.14
C VAL A 207 8.11 7.08 4.20
N ASP A 208 8.87 7.97 4.83
CA ASP A 208 10.30 7.80 5.06
C ASP A 208 10.55 6.90 6.27
N GLY A 209 10.66 5.59 6.04
CA GLY A 209 10.89 4.61 7.10
C GLY A 209 9.68 4.36 8.01
N GLU A 210 9.64 3.18 8.62
CA GLU A 210 8.51 2.70 9.44
C GLU A 210 8.65 3.12 10.92
N SER A 211 9.07 4.36 11.18
CA SER A 211 9.05 4.88 12.55
C SER A 211 7.60 5.11 12.98
N ARG A 212 7.32 4.98 14.29
CA ARG A 212 5.96 5.18 14.82
C ARG A 212 5.37 6.54 14.41
N LEU A 213 6.17 7.61 14.53
CA LEU A 213 5.78 8.97 14.17
C LEU A 213 5.48 9.11 12.67
N ASN A 214 6.26 8.46 11.81
CA ASN A 214 6.05 8.57 10.36
C ASN A 214 4.85 7.74 9.89
N ILE A 215 4.57 6.61 10.55
CA ILE A 215 3.37 5.81 10.32
C ILE A 215 2.12 6.58 10.81
N GLU A 216 2.17 7.20 11.99
CA GLU A 216 1.11 8.08 12.53
C GLU A 216 0.77 9.22 11.55
N CYS A 217 1.76 9.78 10.85
CA CYS A 217 1.53 10.79 9.81
C CYS A 217 0.92 10.21 8.52
N ALA A 218 1.25 8.97 8.19
CA ALA A 218 0.89 8.32 6.94
C ALA A 218 -0.50 7.75 6.95
N ASP A 219 -0.98 7.46 8.14
CA ASP A 219 -2.31 6.94 8.28
C ASP A 219 -3.33 8.07 8.19
N PHE A 220 -4.60 7.77 8.41
CA PHE A 220 -5.70 8.71 8.18
C PHE A 220 -5.69 9.86 9.20
N THR A 221 -4.55 10.46 9.57
CA THR A 221 -4.43 11.33 10.74
C THR A 221 -4.79 10.61 12.05
N GLU A 222 -5.05 9.28 12.02
CA GLU A 222 -6.01 8.63 12.92
C GLU A 222 -5.82 7.10 13.12
N LEU A 223 -4.64 6.48 13.05
CA LEU A 223 -4.48 5.02 13.32
C LEU A 223 -4.02 4.76 14.76
N ALA A 224 -3.46 5.77 15.43
CA ALA A 224 -3.59 5.88 16.89
C ALA A 224 -5.06 6.06 17.29
N LEU A 225 -5.85 6.76 16.47
CA LEU A 225 -7.30 6.90 16.63
C LEU A 225 -8.09 5.70 16.09
N LEU A 226 -7.55 4.75 15.30
CA LEU A 226 -8.31 3.56 14.91
C LEU A 226 -8.70 2.72 16.13
N ARG A 227 -7.96 2.84 17.23
CA ARG A 227 -8.30 2.19 18.50
C ARG A 227 -9.22 3.04 19.39
N ASP A 228 -9.27 4.35 19.19
CA ASP A 228 -10.03 5.31 20.01
C ASP A 228 -11.35 5.78 19.33
N GLU A 229 -11.37 6.00 18.01
CA GLU A 229 -12.52 6.26 17.12
C GLU A 229 -13.20 4.97 16.66
N PHE A 230 -12.45 3.87 16.48
CA PHE A 230 -13.01 2.55 16.23
C PHE A 230 -12.58 1.55 17.32
N PRO A 231 -12.98 1.74 18.59
CA PRO A 231 -12.62 0.84 19.69
C PRO A 231 -13.07 -0.61 19.48
N CYS A 232 -13.98 -0.84 18.52
CA CYS A 232 -14.46 -2.16 18.11
C CYS A 232 -13.79 -2.71 16.83
N ALA A 233 -12.87 -1.97 16.20
CA ALA A 233 -12.19 -2.42 14.99
C ALA A 233 -11.24 -3.59 15.29
N THR A 234 -11.40 -4.67 14.55
CA THR A 234 -10.52 -5.84 14.64
C THR A 234 -9.44 -5.73 13.56
N ILE A 235 -8.17 -5.65 13.97
CA ILE A 235 -7.04 -5.70 13.03
C ILE A 235 -6.87 -7.14 12.57
N ILE A 236 -7.12 -7.39 11.28
CA ILE A 236 -6.93 -8.70 10.66
C ILE A 236 -5.68 -8.62 9.79
N LEU A 237 -4.72 -9.52 10.05
CA LEU A 237 -3.56 -9.66 9.20
C LEU A 237 -3.96 -10.37 7.90
N CYS A 238 -3.51 -9.84 6.76
CA CYS A 238 -3.75 -10.47 5.48
C CYS A 238 -3.08 -11.85 5.42
N HIS A 239 -3.86 -12.90 5.18
CA HIS A 239 -3.36 -14.29 5.08
C HIS A 239 -2.21 -14.41 4.08
N PHE A 240 -2.28 -13.70 2.96
CA PHE A 240 -1.22 -13.71 1.95
C PHE A 240 0.11 -13.21 2.53
N HIS A 241 0.11 -12.05 3.19
CA HIS A 241 1.33 -11.47 3.77
C HIS A 241 1.86 -12.30 4.94
N VAL A 242 0.98 -12.86 5.77
CA VAL A 242 1.38 -13.75 6.86
C VAL A 242 2.03 -15.02 6.32
N ILE A 243 1.41 -15.69 5.33
CA ILE A 243 1.96 -16.90 4.70
C ILE A 243 3.30 -16.58 4.05
N ASP A 244 3.38 -15.52 3.25
CA ASP A 244 4.62 -15.15 2.55
C ASP A 244 5.75 -14.81 3.54
N TYR A 245 5.45 -14.08 4.63
CA TYR A 245 6.42 -13.82 5.69
C TYR A 245 6.91 -15.11 6.34
N LEU A 246 6.00 -15.97 6.80
CA LEU A 246 6.34 -17.23 7.47
C LEU A 246 7.15 -18.15 6.55
N GLN A 247 6.78 -18.25 5.28
CA GLN A 247 7.53 -19.04 4.30
C GLN A 247 8.94 -18.48 4.05
N ARG A 248 9.11 -17.15 4.03
CA ARG A 248 10.43 -16.50 3.95
C ARG A 248 11.26 -16.78 5.20
N GLU A 249 10.65 -16.76 6.38
CA GLU A 249 11.32 -17.06 7.65
C GLU A 249 11.90 -18.48 7.65
N VAL A 250 11.08 -19.48 7.32
CA VAL A 250 11.50 -20.89 7.21
C VAL A 250 12.58 -21.10 6.15
N SER A 251 12.64 -20.22 5.15
CA SER A 251 13.66 -20.32 4.11
C SER A 251 15.05 -19.92 4.59
N LYS A 252 15.16 -19.19 5.72
CA LYS A 252 16.45 -18.80 6.31
C LYS A 252 17.27 -20.03 6.70
N LYS A 253 18.58 -19.83 6.85
CA LYS A 253 19.50 -20.91 7.26
C LYS A 253 19.54 -21.11 8.78
N ASP A 254 19.01 -20.15 9.52
CA ASP A 254 19.08 -20.05 10.98
C ASP A 254 18.36 -21.20 11.71
N TYR A 255 17.49 -21.93 11.02
CA TYR A 255 16.69 -23.03 11.56
C TYR A 255 17.22 -24.43 11.20
N GLU A 256 18.35 -24.53 10.47
CA GLU A 256 19.05 -25.78 10.11
C GLU A 256 18.22 -26.87 9.40
N PHE A 257 16.96 -26.59 9.01
CA PHE A 257 16.11 -27.53 8.27
C PHE A 257 16.68 -27.92 6.90
N SER A 258 16.54 -29.20 6.56
CA SER A 258 16.71 -29.72 5.20
C SER A 258 15.67 -29.14 4.24
N SER A 259 15.92 -29.26 2.93
CA SER A 259 14.96 -28.82 1.90
C SER A 259 13.59 -29.51 2.04
N PHE A 260 13.59 -30.78 2.47
CA PHE A 260 12.38 -31.56 2.67
C PHE A 260 11.58 -31.05 3.88
N GLU A 261 12.24 -30.86 5.02
CA GLU A 261 11.61 -30.31 6.23
C GLU A 261 11.07 -28.90 5.98
N LYS A 262 11.83 -28.05 5.29
CA LYS A 262 11.36 -26.70 4.89
C LYS A 262 10.06 -26.77 4.09
N MET A 263 9.92 -27.72 3.18
CA MET A 263 8.69 -27.89 2.41
C MET A 263 7.50 -28.27 3.31
N HIS A 264 7.69 -29.24 4.22
CA HIS A 264 6.65 -29.66 5.16
C HIS A 264 6.24 -28.57 6.14
N VAL A 265 7.21 -27.84 6.70
CA VAL A 265 6.99 -26.72 7.60
C VAL A 265 6.21 -25.60 6.89
N LYS A 266 6.61 -25.22 5.66
CA LYS A 266 5.89 -24.21 4.86
C LYS A 266 4.45 -24.58 4.56
N ASN A 267 4.21 -25.85 4.19
CA ASN A 267 2.86 -26.35 3.92
C ASN A 267 2.00 -26.33 5.19
N THR A 268 2.56 -26.78 6.32
CA THR A 268 1.84 -26.80 7.61
C THR A 268 1.50 -25.39 8.07
N LEU A 269 2.43 -24.43 7.97
CA LEU A 269 2.17 -23.01 8.29
C LEU A 269 1.08 -22.42 7.40
N THR A 270 1.03 -22.81 6.12
CA THR A 270 -0.02 -22.37 5.20
C THR A 270 -1.40 -22.92 5.60
N LEU A 271 -1.45 -24.18 6.02
CA LEU A 271 -2.67 -24.83 6.53
C LEU A 271 -3.14 -24.18 7.84
N MET A 272 -2.22 -23.86 8.75
CA MET A 272 -2.52 -23.13 9.99
C MET A 272 -3.20 -21.79 9.69
N VAL A 273 -2.61 -20.95 8.83
CA VAL A 273 -3.16 -19.62 8.52
C VAL A 273 -4.52 -19.73 7.79
N ARG A 274 -4.76 -20.83 7.07
CA ARG A 274 -6.01 -21.07 6.34
C ARG A 274 -7.00 -21.95 7.11
N ALA A 275 -6.74 -22.27 8.37
CA ALA A 275 -7.61 -23.13 9.15
C ALA A 275 -9.01 -22.51 9.27
N GLU A 276 -10.04 -23.32 9.03
CA GLU A 276 -11.44 -22.87 9.06
C GLU A 276 -11.94 -22.62 10.49
N ASN A 277 -11.27 -23.22 11.48
CA ASN A 277 -11.61 -23.10 12.89
C ASN A 277 -10.38 -23.32 13.79
N GLU A 278 -10.52 -22.98 15.06
CA GLU A 278 -9.47 -23.04 16.07
C GLU A 278 -8.97 -24.47 16.33
N SER A 279 -9.85 -25.47 16.28
CA SER A 279 -9.45 -26.88 16.47
C SER A 279 -8.49 -27.36 15.38
N LEU A 280 -8.78 -27.05 14.10
CA LEU A 280 -7.89 -27.39 12.99
C LEU A 280 -6.56 -26.63 13.08
N PHE A 281 -6.60 -25.36 13.51
CA PHE A 281 -5.38 -24.59 13.76
C PHE A 281 -4.51 -25.28 14.82
N ASP A 282 -5.10 -25.72 15.93
CA ASP A 282 -4.39 -26.39 17.02
C ASP A 282 -3.82 -27.75 16.59
N ASP A 283 -4.56 -28.50 15.77
CA ASP A 283 -4.08 -29.77 15.20
C ASP A 283 -2.84 -29.53 14.31
N TYR A 284 -2.87 -28.52 13.44
CA TYR A 284 -1.73 -28.15 12.61
C TYR A 284 -0.57 -27.59 13.43
N LEU A 285 -0.85 -26.80 14.47
CA LEU A 285 0.17 -26.29 15.39
C LEU A 285 0.86 -27.44 16.14
N SER A 286 0.10 -28.45 16.58
CA SER A 286 0.63 -29.66 17.19
C SER A 286 1.51 -30.45 16.22
N ALA A 287 1.07 -30.60 14.96
CA ALA A 287 1.88 -31.23 13.91
C ALA A 287 3.17 -30.45 13.64
N LEU A 288 3.10 -29.12 13.55
CA LEU A 288 4.27 -28.26 13.36
C LEU A 288 5.26 -28.40 14.51
N ARG A 289 4.79 -28.39 15.77
CA ARG A 289 5.65 -28.56 16.95
C ARG A 289 6.40 -29.89 16.91
N LYS A 290 5.74 -30.97 16.47
CA LYS A 290 6.39 -32.28 16.31
C LYS A 290 7.44 -32.26 15.20
N LEU A 291 7.16 -31.60 14.07
CA LEU A 291 8.10 -31.43 12.96
C LEU A 291 9.32 -30.58 13.30
N CYS A 292 9.19 -29.62 14.22
CA CYS A 292 10.29 -28.77 14.66
C CYS A 292 11.07 -29.32 15.87
N ALA A 293 10.61 -30.42 16.47
CA ALA A 293 11.25 -31.05 17.62
C ALA A 293 12.14 -32.26 17.24
N SER A 294 12.15 -32.64 15.96
CA SER A 294 13.07 -33.63 15.38
C SER A 294 14.38 -32.99 14.98
#